data_AF-A0A4Q5XGL9-F1
#
_entry.id   AF-A0A4Q5XGL9-F1
#
_cell.length_a   1.000
_cell.length_b   1.000
_cell.length_c   1.000
_cell.angle_alpha   90.00
_cell.angle_beta   90.00
_cell.angle_gamma   90.00
#
_symmetry.space_group_name_H-M   'P 1'
#
loop_
_entity.id
_entity.type
_entity.pdbx_description
1 polymer ?
#
loop_
_entity_poly.entity_id
_entity_poly.type
_entity_poly.pdbx_seq_one_letter_code
_entity_poly.pdbx_strand_id
1 'polypeptide(L)'
;MAKLVPATCPKCGANVQLDPDREFVTCQFCGASSFVQTQKRPVTAYVHQHALPVIHVPRAVGLLGGCSGAIALIGALIGVGAAVAAVVVGVVTSRAVTAPPPSLVSSPSPVSTPAAESTAEAPAAALVEEDYFADATRAKARYEKVLGKPIMAKQLSLMQYYATLEAQDPKNRDHVDSYKLWANQVERPQPVRLGSDKQQLAQLVFSLDSIDFSVVPRVIKAALAELKLEEGKVAVVVLEREGQGKREPIWRVIVNGSRDNGVVEFSAAGEKLRTFQ
;
A
#
# COMPACT_ATOMS: atom_id res chain seq x y z
N MET A 1 5.71 -23.06 -7.32
CA MET A 1 6.34 -23.12 -5.98
C MET A 1 7.47 -22.11 -5.95
N ALA A 2 7.37 -21.07 -5.13
CA ALA A 2 8.43 -20.09 -4.99
C ALA A 2 9.59 -20.68 -4.18
N LYS A 3 10.82 -20.56 -4.68
CA LYS A 3 12.02 -21.04 -4.00
C LYS A 3 12.41 -20.03 -2.93
N LEU A 4 12.43 -20.45 -1.65
CA LEU A 4 12.96 -19.62 -0.57
C LEU A 4 14.44 -19.32 -0.85
N VAL A 5 14.78 -18.04 -0.94
CA VAL A 5 16.16 -17.59 -1.07
C VAL A 5 16.67 -17.23 0.33
N PRO A 6 17.75 -17.87 0.82
CA PRO A 6 18.35 -17.46 2.07
C PRO A 6 18.91 -16.04 1.93
N ALA A 7 18.51 -15.14 2.83
CA ALA A 7 19.08 -13.82 2.93
C ALA A 7 19.49 -13.54 4.37
N THR A 8 20.50 -12.69 4.55
CA THR A 8 21.00 -12.29 5.86
C THR A 8 20.56 -10.87 6.20
N CYS A 9 20.25 -10.62 7.46
CA CYS A 9 19.93 -9.28 7.94
C CYS A 9 21.18 -8.41 7.88
N PRO A 10 21.13 -7.22 7.23
CA PRO A 10 22.30 -6.35 7.13
C PRO A 10 22.73 -5.75 8.48
N LYS A 11 21.85 -5.73 9.49
CA LYS A 11 22.15 -5.19 10.82
C LYS A 11 22.87 -6.18 11.74
N CYS A 12 22.49 -7.46 11.71
CA CYS A 12 22.99 -8.46 12.68
C CYS A 12 23.55 -9.74 12.06
N GLY A 13 23.47 -9.92 10.74
CA GLY A 13 23.97 -11.11 10.04
C GLY A 13 23.09 -12.36 10.16
N ALA A 14 22.03 -12.33 10.97
CA ALA A 14 21.16 -13.49 11.14
C ALA A 14 20.37 -13.82 9.86
N ASN A 15 20.08 -15.11 9.64
CA ASN A 15 19.28 -15.55 8.51
C ASN A 15 17.83 -15.06 8.65
N VAL A 16 17.31 -14.49 7.57
CA VAL A 16 15.94 -14.00 7.47
C VAL A 16 15.23 -14.79 6.38
N GLN A 17 14.06 -15.33 6.70
CA GLN A 17 13.20 -15.94 5.70
C GLN A 17 12.53 -14.85 4.87
N LEU A 18 12.90 -14.77 3.59
CA LEU A 18 12.24 -13.87 2.65
C LEU A 18 10.99 -14.56 2.09
N ASP A 19 9.84 -13.95 2.36
CA ASP A 19 8.62 -14.24 1.63
C ASP A 19 8.66 -13.44 0.30
N PRO A 20 8.74 -14.11 -0.86
CA PRO A 20 8.88 -13.44 -2.16
C PRO A 20 7.67 -12.56 -2.52
N ASP A 21 6.54 -12.75 -1.84
CA ASP A 21 5.33 -11.95 -2.06
C ASP A 21 5.25 -10.71 -1.15
N ARG A 22 6.20 -10.54 -0.21
CA ARG A 22 6.29 -9.37 0.69
C ARG A 22 7.44 -8.45 0.30
N GLU A 23 7.19 -7.14 0.36
CA GLU A 23 8.19 -6.10 0.03
C GLU A 23 9.13 -5.77 1.19
N PHE A 24 8.66 -6.03 2.41
CA PHE A 24 9.39 -5.76 3.63
C PHE A 24 9.55 -7.04 4.43
N VAL A 25 10.74 -7.22 4.99
CA VAL A 25 11.02 -8.29 5.92
C VAL A 25 11.56 -7.70 7.21
N THR A 26 11.06 -8.18 8.34
CA THR A 26 11.59 -7.82 9.66
C THR A 26 12.44 -8.97 10.17
N CYS A 27 13.68 -8.68 10.54
CA CYS A 27 14.57 -9.67 11.12
C CYS A 27 14.05 -10.09 12.51
N GLN A 28 13.76 -11.38 12.69
CA GLN A 28 13.26 -11.92 13.96
C GLN A 28 14.25 -11.80 15.13
N PHE A 29 15.55 -11.61 14.84
CA PHE A 29 16.59 -11.54 15.86
C PHE A 29 16.83 -10.12 16.39
N CYS A 30 16.81 -9.10 15.53
CA CYS A 30 17.15 -7.72 15.91
C CYS A 30 16.04 -6.70 15.64
N GLY A 31 14.91 -7.12 15.05
CA GLY A 31 13.77 -6.25 14.75
C GLY A 31 13.98 -5.28 13.59
N ALA A 32 15.14 -5.31 12.90
CA ALA A 32 15.38 -4.43 11.77
C ALA A 32 14.50 -4.80 10.58
N SER A 33 13.76 -3.83 10.05
CA SER A 33 13.03 -3.96 8.78
C SER A 33 13.95 -3.63 7.59
N SER A 34 13.85 -4.42 6.53
CA SER A 34 14.61 -4.23 5.29
C SER A 34 13.71 -4.38 4.08
N PHE A 35 13.99 -3.61 3.03
CA PHE A 35 13.28 -3.72 1.77
C PHE A 35 13.91 -4.82 0.90
N VAL A 36 13.08 -5.67 0.32
CA VAL A 36 13.51 -6.78 -0.54
C VAL A 36 13.42 -6.35 -1.99
N GLN A 37 14.56 -6.04 -2.61
CA GLN A 37 14.57 -5.68 -4.03
C GLN A 37 14.51 -6.94 -4.89
N THR A 38 13.44 -7.06 -5.68
CA THR A 38 13.28 -8.12 -6.70
C THR A 38 13.31 -7.51 -8.10
N GLN A 39 13.57 -8.31 -9.13
CA GLN A 39 13.57 -7.80 -10.52
C GLN A 39 12.21 -7.27 -10.97
N LYS A 40 11.13 -7.82 -10.42
CA LYS A 40 9.76 -7.37 -10.73
C LYS A 40 9.41 -6.07 -10.04
N ARG A 41 10.14 -5.66 -9.00
CA ARG A 41 9.84 -4.50 -8.16
C ARG A 41 11.12 -3.71 -7.86
N PRO A 42 11.43 -2.67 -8.68
CA PRO A 42 12.57 -1.80 -8.41
C PRO A 42 12.37 -1.04 -7.09
N VAL A 43 13.47 -0.56 -6.52
CA VAL A 43 13.47 0.26 -5.30
C VAL A 43 12.58 1.48 -5.51
N THR A 44 11.59 1.68 -4.64
CA THR A 44 10.68 2.83 -4.70
C THR A 44 11.31 4.05 -4.02
N ALA A 45 10.84 5.25 -4.36
CA ALA A 45 11.30 6.49 -3.74
C ALA A 45 11.18 6.49 -2.21
N TYR A 46 10.21 5.75 -1.66
CA TYR A 46 10.02 5.54 -0.23
C TYR A 46 11.26 4.94 0.46
N VAL A 47 11.88 3.93 -0.15
CA VAL A 47 13.07 3.25 0.42
C VAL A 47 14.23 4.23 0.53
N HIS A 48 14.42 5.09 -0.48
CA HIS A 48 15.44 6.14 -0.47
C HIS A 48 15.15 7.23 0.56
N GLN A 49 13.89 7.67 0.68
CA GLN A 49 13.48 8.69 1.65
C GLN A 49 13.69 8.26 3.11
N HIS A 50 13.49 6.97 3.40
CA HIS A 50 13.61 6.42 4.75
C HIS A 50 14.95 5.74 5.03
N ALA A 51 15.92 5.85 4.11
CA ALA A 51 17.25 5.24 4.21
C ALA A 51 17.22 3.76 4.63
N LEU A 52 16.20 3.02 4.15
CA LEU A 52 16.03 1.62 4.54
C LEU A 52 17.11 0.76 3.88
N PRO A 53 17.75 -0.17 4.61
CA PRO A 53 18.72 -1.06 4.02
C PRO A 53 18.03 -1.99 3.01
N VAL A 54 18.67 -2.13 1.84
CA VAL A 54 18.16 -2.91 0.72
C VAL A 54 18.83 -4.27 0.69
N ILE A 55 18.03 -5.33 0.73
CA ILE A 55 18.52 -6.70 0.51
C ILE A 55 18.39 -7.00 -0.99
N HIS A 56 19.54 -7.14 -1.65
CA HIS A 56 19.60 -7.58 -3.04
C HIS A 56 19.49 -9.10 -3.08
N VAL A 57 18.41 -9.61 -3.67
CA VAL A 57 18.26 -11.06 -3.88
C VAL A 57 19.09 -11.45 -5.10
N PRO A 58 20.18 -12.24 -4.95
CA PRO A 58 21.00 -12.65 -6.08
C PRO A 58 20.15 -13.45 -7.06
N ARG A 59 20.34 -13.19 -8.36
CA ARG A 59 19.68 -13.97 -9.41
C ARG A 59 20.11 -15.43 -9.24
N ALA A 60 19.16 -16.35 -9.13
CA ALA A 60 19.42 -17.72 -9.52
C ALA A 60 19.68 -17.70 -11.03
N VAL A 61 20.95 -17.55 -11.41
CA VAL A 61 21.37 -17.68 -12.81
C VAL A 61 21.02 -19.11 -13.19
N GLY A 62 19.91 -19.27 -13.92
CA GLY A 62 19.43 -20.56 -14.35
C GLY A 62 20.55 -21.26 -15.12
N LEU A 63 21.01 -22.39 -14.59
CA LEU A 63 21.98 -23.30 -15.18
C LEU A 63 21.36 -24.07 -16.38
N LEU A 64 20.63 -23.36 -17.24
CA LEU A 64 19.79 -23.87 -18.33
C LEU A 64 20.07 -23.11 -19.65
N GLY A 65 21.24 -22.48 -19.77
CA GLY A 65 21.72 -21.81 -20.99
C GLY A 65 22.57 -22.71 -21.89
N GLY A 66 22.13 -23.94 -22.16
CA GLY A 66 22.95 -24.92 -22.87
C GLY A 66 22.18 -25.92 -23.72
N CYS A 67 21.15 -25.52 -24.49
CA CYS A 67 20.51 -26.40 -25.49
C CYS A 67 19.72 -25.65 -26.60
N SER A 68 19.98 -24.38 -26.88
CA SER A 68 19.23 -23.63 -27.91
C SER A 68 19.83 -23.71 -29.33
N GLY A 69 20.74 -24.67 -29.57
CA GLY A 69 21.50 -24.77 -30.83
C GLY A 69 20.93 -25.72 -31.90
N ALA A 70 19.73 -26.28 -31.75
CA ALA A 70 19.28 -27.37 -32.63
C ALA A 70 17.87 -27.23 -33.26
N ILE A 71 17.19 -26.08 -33.16
CA ILE A 71 15.86 -25.89 -33.78
C ILE A 71 15.89 -24.75 -34.81
N ALA A 72 16.79 -24.86 -35.80
CA ALA A 72 16.83 -23.96 -36.96
C ALA A 72 16.61 -24.69 -38.30
N LEU A 73 16.12 -25.95 -38.29
CA LEU A 73 16.03 -26.76 -39.52
C LEU A 73 14.65 -27.35 -39.88
N ILE A 74 13.54 -26.95 -39.23
CA ILE A 74 12.20 -27.52 -39.56
C ILE A 74 11.14 -26.44 -39.89
N GLY A 75 11.54 -25.18 -40.11
CA GLY A 75 10.61 -24.08 -40.43
C GLY A 75 10.51 -23.71 -41.92
N ALA A 76 11.00 -24.55 -42.85
CA ALA A 76 11.10 -24.22 -44.28
C ALA A 76 10.13 -24.99 -45.21
N LEU A 77 9.11 -25.68 -44.67
CA LEU A 77 8.22 -26.54 -45.46
C LEU A 77 6.71 -26.33 -45.25
N ILE A 78 6.27 -25.15 -44.81
CA ILE A 78 4.84 -24.79 -44.83
C ILE A 78 4.68 -23.41 -45.45
N GLY A 79 4.87 -23.38 -46.77
CA GLY A 79 4.59 -22.22 -47.59
C GLY A 79 4.05 -22.66 -48.94
N VAL A 80 2.80 -23.16 -49.00
CA VAL A 80 1.97 -23.08 -50.22
C VAL A 80 0.51 -23.17 -49.78
N GLY A 81 -0.26 -22.08 -49.92
CA GLY A 81 -1.72 -22.16 -49.89
C GLY A 81 -2.43 -21.08 -49.07
N ALA A 82 -2.36 -19.82 -49.50
CA ALA A 82 -3.48 -18.86 -49.45
C ALA A 82 -3.00 -17.49 -49.94
N ALA A 83 -2.73 -17.41 -51.25
CA ALA A 83 -2.88 -16.15 -51.96
C ALA A 83 -4.35 -16.02 -52.41
N VAL A 84 -4.80 -14.77 -52.55
CA VAL A 84 -6.09 -14.33 -53.13
C VAL A 84 -7.22 -14.07 -52.12
N ALA A 85 -7.16 -12.91 -51.47
CA ALA A 85 -8.30 -12.00 -51.31
C ALA A 85 -7.77 -10.59 -50.98
N ALA A 86 -7.41 -9.85 -52.03
CA ALA A 86 -7.23 -8.41 -51.96
C ALA A 86 -8.60 -7.73 -51.91
N VAL A 87 -8.69 -6.56 -51.26
CA VAL A 87 -9.25 -5.29 -51.81
C VAL A 87 -9.64 -4.32 -50.67
N VAL A 88 -8.84 -3.24 -50.59
CA VAL A 88 -9.22 -1.83 -50.32
C VAL A 88 -9.68 -1.44 -48.91
N VAL A 89 -8.91 -0.55 -48.26
CA VAL A 89 -9.27 0.84 -47.90
C VAL A 89 -8.08 1.52 -47.20
N GLY A 90 -7.72 2.73 -47.65
CA GLY A 90 -7.25 3.79 -46.75
C GLY A 90 -5.75 4.03 -46.63
N VAL A 91 -5.16 4.65 -47.65
CA VAL A 91 -3.87 5.36 -47.53
C VAL A 91 -4.07 6.58 -46.62
N VAL A 92 -3.50 6.54 -45.40
CA VAL A 92 -3.29 7.73 -44.56
C VAL A 92 -1.80 7.86 -44.28
N THR A 93 -1.20 8.86 -44.90
CA THR A 93 0.20 9.25 -44.80
C THR A 93 0.46 9.89 -43.43
N SER A 94 1.04 9.13 -42.50
CA SER A 94 1.58 9.68 -41.26
C SER A 94 2.98 10.22 -41.53
N ARG A 95 3.12 11.55 -41.56
CA ARG A 95 4.42 12.24 -41.54
C ARG A 95 5.08 11.99 -40.18
N ALA A 96 6.23 11.33 -40.19
CA ALA A 96 7.12 11.30 -39.04
C ALA A 96 7.68 12.72 -38.80
N VAL A 97 7.24 13.36 -37.73
CA VAL A 97 7.89 14.57 -37.21
C VAL A 97 9.09 14.11 -36.40
N THR A 98 10.27 14.22 -37.00
CA THR A 98 11.56 14.03 -36.32
C THR A 98 11.75 15.18 -35.34
N ALA A 99 11.49 14.94 -34.05
CA ALA A 99 11.82 15.88 -33.00
C ALA A 99 13.36 15.92 -32.83
N PRO A 100 13.99 17.10 -32.71
CA PRO A 100 15.40 17.20 -32.40
C PRO A 100 15.69 16.66 -30.98
N PRO A 101 16.88 16.09 -30.74
CA PRO A 101 17.25 15.60 -29.43
C PRO A 101 17.27 16.75 -28.41
N PRO A 102 16.77 16.54 -27.18
CA PRO A 102 16.84 17.54 -26.13
C PRO A 102 18.30 17.81 -25.77
N SER A 103 18.66 19.10 -25.76
CA SER A 103 19.94 19.60 -25.28
C SER A 103 20.19 19.12 -23.84
N LEU A 104 21.36 18.54 -23.62
CA LEU A 104 21.88 18.18 -22.29
C LEU A 104 22.06 19.47 -21.48
N VAL A 105 21.09 19.78 -20.60
CA VAL A 105 21.24 20.82 -19.60
C VAL A 105 22.07 20.24 -18.46
N SER A 106 23.29 20.76 -18.30
CA SER A 106 24.19 20.48 -17.19
C SER A 106 23.47 20.73 -15.86
N SER A 107 23.28 19.67 -15.09
CA SER A 107 22.72 19.76 -13.75
C SER A 107 23.70 20.48 -12.81
N PRO A 108 23.28 21.51 -12.05
CA PRO A 108 24.11 22.11 -11.03
C PRO A 108 24.37 21.10 -9.91
N SER A 109 25.63 21.01 -9.50
CA SER A 109 26.08 20.17 -8.38
C SER A 109 25.25 20.45 -7.10
N PRO A 110 24.86 19.42 -6.35
CA PRO A 110 24.15 19.61 -5.09
C PRO A 110 25.07 20.27 -4.06
N VAL A 111 24.68 21.45 -3.60
CA VAL A 111 25.27 22.13 -2.43
C VAL A 111 25.04 21.23 -1.21
N SER A 112 26.13 20.75 -0.62
CA SER A 112 26.11 19.95 0.60
C SER A 112 25.58 20.80 1.74
N THR A 113 24.35 20.52 2.17
CA THR A 113 23.77 21.10 3.38
C THR A 113 24.41 20.41 4.59
N PRO A 114 24.90 21.14 5.60
CA PRO A 114 25.50 20.55 6.79
C PRO A 114 24.49 19.66 7.51
N ALA A 115 24.92 18.43 7.79
CA ALA A 115 24.17 17.42 8.51
C ALA A 115 23.73 17.95 9.88
N ALA A 116 22.42 18.14 10.04
CA ALA A 116 21.83 18.45 11.33
C ALA A 116 22.04 17.27 12.28
N GLU A 117 22.56 17.57 13.46
CA GLU A 117 22.80 16.64 14.58
C GLU A 117 21.60 15.73 14.82
N SER A 118 21.88 14.43 14.67
CA SER A 118 20.98 13.34 15.01
C SER A 118 20.70 13.37 16.51
N THR A 119 19.44 13.64 16.83
CA THR A 119 18.91 13.66 18.19
C THR A 119 19.05 12.28 18.83
N ALA A 120 19.54 12.25 20.07
CA ALA A 120 19.79 11.07 20.88
C ALA A 120 18.70 9.99 20.76
N GLU A 121 19.15 8.77 20.44
CA GLU A 121 18.35 7.55 20.29
C GLU A 121 17.73 7.17 21.64
N ALA A 122 16.44 7.50 21.80
CA ALA A 122 15.67 7.11 22.97
C ALA A 122 15.58 5.57 23.07
N PRO A 123 15.65 4.99 24.28
CA PRO A 123 15.63 3.54 24.46
C PRO A 123 14.39 2.92 23.83
N ALA A 124 14.62 1.95 22.92
CA ALA A 124 13.60 1.20 22.22
C ALA A 124 12.83 0.31 23.20
N ALA A 125 11.78 0.86 23.81
CA ALA A 125 10.80 0.07 24.54
C ALA A 125 10.25 -1.02 23.61
N ALA A 126 10.11 -2.24 24.13
CA ALA A 126 9.56 -3.37 23.39
C ALA A 126 8.20 -2.97 22.78
N LEU A 127 8.08 -3.10 21.46
CA LEU A 127 6.86 -2.77 20.74
C LEU A 127 5.78 -3.79 21.13
N VAL A 128 4.86 -3.38 22.00
CA VAL A 128 3.65 -4.17 22.25
C VAL A 128 2.75 -3.97 21.04
N GLU A 129 2.66 -4.97 20.17
CA GLU A 129 1.74 -4.95 19.03
C GLU A 129 0.30 -5.21 19.53
N GLU A 130 -0.54 -4.17 19.50
CA GLU A 130 -1.98 -4.31 19.77
C GLU A 130 -2.70 -4.72 18.48
N ASP A 131 -3.65 -5.65 18.57
CA ASP A 131 -4.51 -6.06 17.46
C ASP A 131 -5.76 -5.17 17.38
N TYR A 132 -5.80 -4.23 16.44
CA TYR A 132 -6.92 -3.30 16.24
C TYR A 132 -8.12 -3.94 15.53
N PHE A 133 -7.97 -5.12 14.92
CA PHE A 133 -9.11 -5.89 14.44
C PHE A 133 -9.87 -6.54 15.59
N ALA A 134 -9.17 -6.90 16.67
CA ALA A 134 -9.79 -7.44 17.87
C ALA A 134 -10.45 -6.34 18.73
N ASP A 135 -9.85 -5.15 18.82
CA ASP A 135 -10.37 -4.04 19.63
C ASP A 135 -10.03 -2.67 19.01
N ALA A 136 -10.88 -2.22 18.09
CA ALA A 136 -10.73 -0.94 17.41
C ALA A 136 -10.94 0.28 18.34
N THR A 137 -11.51 0.08 19.54
CA THR A 137 -11.72 1.18 20.50
C THR A 137 -10.40 1.73 21.02
N ARG A 138 -9.35 0.90 21.04
CA ARG A 138 -7.99 1.32 21.41
C ARG A 138 -7.44 2.34 20.44
N ALA A 139 -7.56 2.09 19.12
CA ALA A 139 -7.10 3.04 18.11
C ALA A 139 -7.77 4.41 18.30
N LYS A 140 -9.10 4.44 18.49
CA LYS A 140 -9.85 5.66 18.80
C LYS A 140 -9.29 6.37 20.04
N ALA A 141 -9.12 5.67 21.16
CA ALA A 141 -8.60 6.25 22.39
C ALA A 141 -7.18 6.85 22.22
N ARG A 142 -6.31 6.23 21.41
CA ARG A 142 -4.97 6.77 21.10
C ARG A 142 -5.06 8.08 20.33
N TYR A 143 -5.92 8.17 19.32
CA TYR A 143 -6.13 9.41 18.57
C TYR A 143 -6.77 10.50 19.44
N GLU A 144 -7.76 10.17 20.27
CA GLU A 144 -8.40 11.11 21.20
C GLU A 144 -7.40 11.73 22.19
N LYS A 145 -6.43 10.96 22.65
CA LYS A 145 -5.37 11.46 23.54
C LYS A 145 -4.51 12.55 22.88
N VAL A 146 -4.31 12.48 21.56
CA VAL A 146 -3.44 13.41 20.82
C VAL A 146 -4.22 14.58 20.23
N LEU A 147 -5.42 14.32 19.69
CA LEU A 147 -6.23 15.31 18.98
C LEU A 147 -7.28 15.99 19.85
N GLY A 148 -7.61 15.41 21.00
CA GLY A 148 -8.75 15.83 21.81
C GLY A 148 -10.08 15.41 21.20
N LYS A 149 -11.17 16.01 21.68
CA LYS A 149 -12.55 15.79 21.21
C LYS A 149 -13.23 17.10 20.84
N PRO A 150 -14.14 17.11 19.86
CA PRO A 150 -14.48 16.00 18.96
C PRO A 150 -13.44 15.83 17.84
N ILE A 151 -13.21 14.59 17.40
CA ILE A 151 -12.39 14.31 16.21
C ILE A 151 -13.30 14.31 14.97
N MET A 152 -13.05 15.25 14.06
CA MET A 152 -13.72 15.32 12.76
C MET A 152 -12.88 14.57 11.71
N ALA A 153 -13.18 13.29 11.50
CA ALA A 153 -12.47 12.43 10.58
C ALA A 153 -13.02 12.53 9.16
N LYS A 154 -12.14 12.55 8.16
CA LYS A 154 -12.46 12.28 6.75
C LYS A 154 -12.47 10.78 6.48
N GLN A 155 -11.46 10.07 6.99
CA GLN A 155 -11.28 8.65 6.78
C GLN A 155 -10.45 8.05 7.92
N LEU A 156 -10.78 6.83 8.33
CA LEU A 156 -9.95 6.01 9.21
C LEU A 156 -9.72 4.65 8.53
N SER A 157 -8.45 4.28 8.39
CA SER A 157 -8.05 2.94 7.93
C SER A 157 -7.44 2.17 9.10
N LEU A 158 -8.02 1.03 9.42
CA LEU A 158 -7.52 0.08 10.42
C LEU A 158 -6.86 -1.09 9.70
N MET A 159 -5.63 -1.39 10.10
CA MET A 159 -4.94 -2.63 9.79
C MET A 159 -4.75 -3.40 11.10
N GLN A 160 -4.35 -4.67 11.03
CA GLN A 160 -4.27 -5.50 12.24
C GLN A 160 -3.42 -4.85 13.35
N TYR A 161 -2.25 -4.27 13.01
CA TYR A 161 -1.29 -3.76 14.01
C TYR A 161 -1.00 -2.26 13.92
N TYR A 162 -1.70 -1.53 13.05
CA TYR A 162 -1.55 -0.08 12.91
C TYR A 162 -2.81 0.55 12.34
N ALA A 163 -2.91 1.88 12.41
CA ALA A 163 -4.01 2.62 11.82
C ALA A 163 -3.53 3.94 11.19
N THR A 164 -4.31 4.47 10.27
CA THR A 164 -4.11 5.81 9.71
C THR A 164 -5.41 6.58 9.76
N LEU A 165 -5.37 7.80 10.30
CA LEU A 165 -6.53 8.68 10.42
C LEU A 165 -6.26 9.95 9.63
N GLU A 166 -7.13 10.28 8.67
CA GLU A 166 -7.21 11.60 8.08
C GLU A 166 -8.30 12.40 8.82
N ALA A 167 -7.92 13.47 9.51
CA ALA A 167 -8.84 14.27 10.31
C ALA A 167 -8.57 15.77 10.17
N GLN A 168 -9.59 16.59 10.42
CA GLN A 168 -9.40 18.04 10.48
C GLN A 168 -8.46 18.42 11.62
N ASP A 169 -7.56 19.36 11.36
CA ASP A 169 -6.73 19.94 12.41
C ASP A 169 -7.64 20.68 13.41
N PRO A 170 -7.63 20.34 14.71
CA PRO A 170 -8.43 21.02 15.72
C PRO A 170 -8.11 22.52 15.82
N LYS A 171 -6.90 22.94 15.42
CA LYS A 171 -6.48 24.36 15.40
C LYS A 171 -6.83 25.06 14.09
N ASN A 172 -7.00 24.32 13.00
CA ASN A 172 -7.37 24.86 11.70
C ASN A 172 -8.31 23.90 10.95
N ARG A 173 -9.62 24.15 11.08
CA ARG A 173 -10.67 23.28 10.52
C ARG A 173 -10.70 23.24 8.99
N ASP A 174 -10.01 24.15 8.30
CA ASP A 174 -9.91 24.12 6.84
C ASP A 174 -8.81 23.18 6.33
N HIS A 175 -8.01 22.61 7.24
CA HIS A 175 -6.92 21.71 6.94
C HIS A 175 -7.24 20.28 7.40
N VAL A 176 -6.73 19.31 6.66
CA VAL A 176 -6.76 17.89 7.03
C VAL A 176 -5.33 17.40 7.12
N ASP A 177 -5.04 16.70 8.20
CA ASP A 177 -3.76 16.04 8.42
C ASP A 177 -3.96 14.53 8.53
N SER A 178 -2.93 13.78 8.15
CA SER A 178 -2.82 12.33 8.30
C SER A 178 -2.03 12.00 9.55
N TYR A 179 -2.60 11.14 10.39
CA TYR A 179 -2.06 10.68 11.66
C TYR A 179 -1.88 9.17 11.63
N LYS A 180 -0.63 8.71 11.66
CA LYS A 180 -0.31 7.29 11.69
C LYS A 180 -0.17 6.80 13.12
N LEU A 181 -0.95 5.81 13.50
CA LEU A 181 -0.81 5.08 14.77
C LEU A 181 0.04 3.84 14.52
N TRP A 182 1.27 3.85 15.02
CA TRP A 182 2.21 2.73 14.94
C TRP A 182 2.82 2.51 16.33
N ALA A 183 3.03 1.25 16.73
CA ALA A 183 3.66 0.96 18.02
C ALA A 183 2.95 1.63 19.23
N ASN A 184 1.62 1.72 19.19
CA ASN A 184 0.76 2.41 20.17
C ASN A 184 1.03 3.91 20.33
N GLN A 185 1.74 4.52 19.39
CA GLN A 185 2.04 5.94 19.35
C GLN A 185 1.49 6.57 18.07
N VAL A 186 0.86 7.73 18.21
CA VAL A 186 0.44 8.54 17.07
C VAL A 186 1.64 9.38 16.64
N GLU A 187 2.11 9.15 15.42
CA GLU A 187 3.20 9.89 14.80
C GLU A 187 2.80 11.36 14.55
N ARG A 188 3.78 12.20 14.19
CA ARG A 188 3.52 13.61 13.87
C ARG A 188 2.58 13.72 12.65
N PRO A 189 1.65 14.71 12.63
CA PRO A 189 0.74 14.91 11.51
C PRO A 189 1.49 15.20 10.21
N GLN A 190 0.95 14.69 9.11
CA GLN A 190 1.38 15.02 7.76
C GLN A 190 0.24 15.72 6.99
N PRO A 191 0.46 16.92 6.43
CA PRO A 191 -0.58 17.64 5.70
C PRO A 191 -1.13 16.86 4.51
N VAL A 192 -2.46 16.74 4.43
CA VAL A 192 -3.16 16.09 3.31
C VAL A 192 -3.58 17.13 2.28
N ARG A 193 -3.25 16.87 1.01
CA ARG A 193 -3.67 17.72 -0.11
C ARG A 193 -5.09 17.34 -0.53
N LEU A 194 -6.06 18.21 -0.24
CA LEU A 194 -7.48 17.96 -0.53
C LEU A 194 -7.86 18.15 -2.01
N GLY A 195 -7.11 18.92 -2.80
CA GLY A 195 -7.49 19.21 -4.19
C GLY A 195 -8.90 19.81 -4.29
N SER A 196 -9.77 19.21 -5.12
CA SER A 196 -11.18 19.60 -5.26
C SER A 196 -12.02 19.36 -4.00
N ASP A 197 -11.61 18.44 -3.12
CA ASP A 197 -12.35 18.09 -1.91
C ASP A 197 -12.42 19.25 -0.92
N LYS A 198 -11.52 20.24 -1.02
CA LYS A 198 -11.44 21.35 -0.07
C LYS A 198 -12.78 22.09 0.06
N GLN A 199 -13.48 22.29 -1.05
CA GLN A 199 -14.78 22.98 -1.09
C GLN A 199 -15.91 22.16 -0.46
N GLN A 200 -15.71 20.85 -0.33
CA GLN A 200 -16.71 19.89 0.13
C GLN A 200 -16.31 19.24 1.46
N LEU A 201 -15.23 19.71 2.09
CA LEU A 201 -14.65 19.09 3.29
C LEU A 201 -15.70 18.90 4.39
N ALA A 202 -16.53 19.90 4.64
CA ALA A 202 -17.60 19.83 5.64
C ALA A 202 -18.62 18.69 5.39
N GLN A 203 -18.78 18.26 4.14
CA GLN A 203 -19.66 17.15 3.77
C GLN A 203 -18.95 15.80 3.86
N LEU A 204 -17.62 15.77 3.72
CA LEU A 204 -16.81 14.55 3.76
C LEU A 204 -16.47 14.11 5.19
N VAL A 205 -16.40 15.05 6.12
CA VAL A 205 -16.03 14.74 7.51
C VAL A 205 -17.22 14.26 8.35
N PHE A 206 -16.93 13.41 9.32
CA PHE A 206 -17.86 12.90 10.33
C PHE A 206 -17.17 12.86 11.70
N SER A 207 -17.97 12.88 12.77
CA SER A 207 -17.42 12.78 14.13
C SER A 207 -17.07 11.31 14.43
N LEU A 208 -15.87 11.04 14.94
CA LEU A 208 -15.55 9.69 15.45
C LEU A 208 -16.32 9.35 16.73
N ASP A 209 -16.84 10.35 17.45
CA ASP A 209 -17.61 10.14 18.68
C ASP A 209 -18.97 9.50 18.41
N SER A 210 -19.55 9.70 17.22
CA SER A 210 -20.84 9.10 16.83
C SER A 210 -20.73 7.67 16.31
N ILE A 211 -19.54 7.08 16.28
CA ILE A 211 -19.29 5.75 15.71
C ILE A 211 -19.07 4.74 16.82
N ASP A 212 -19.77 3.61 16.75
CA ASP A 212 -19.55 2.46 17.60
C ASP A 212 -18.42 1.59 17.03
N PHE A 213 -17.25 1.66 17.65
CA PHE A 213 -16.07 0.88 17.25
C PHE A 213 -16.14 -0.58 17.70
N SER A 214 -17.05 -0.94 18.60
CA SER A 214 -17.21 -2.33 19.07
C SER A 214 -17.77 -3.25 17.98
N VAL A 215 -18.29 -2.68 16.89
CA VAL A 215 -18.82 -3.45 15.75
C VAL A 215 -17.72 -4.04 14.85
N VAL A 216 -16.48 -3.54 14.93
CA VAL A 216 -15.38 -3.91 14.01
C VAL A 216 -15.12 -5.43 13.98
N PRO A 217 -14.94 -6.14 15.11
CA PRO A 217 -14.74 -7.59 15.09
C PRO A 217 -15.92 -8.34 14.45
N ARG A 218 -17.15 -7.85 14.63
CA ARG A 218 -18.36 -8.46 14.08
C ARG A 218 -18.42 -8.30 12.56
N VAL A 219 -18.16 -7.10 12.03
CA VAL A 219 -18.18 -6.86 10.57
C VAL A 219 -17.04 -7.59 9.85
N ILE A 220 -15.85 -7.71 10.48
CA ILE A 220 -14.74 -8.54 9.99
C ILE A 220 -15.18 -10.00 9.83
N LYS A 221 -15.75 -10.57 10.90
CA LYS A 221 -16.25 -11.95 10.87
C LYS A 221 -17.33 -12.15 9.80
N ALA A 222 -18.25 -11.20 9.67
CA ALA A 222 -19.31 -11.25 8.67
C ALA A 222 -18.76 -11.19 7.24
N ALA A 223 -17.77 -10.32 6.97
CA ALA A 223 -17.17 -10.19 5.65
C ALA A 223 -16.44 -11.47 5.21
N LEU A 224 -15.68 -12.09 6.10
CA LEU A 224 -15.01 -13.37 5.84
C LEU A 224 -16.01 -14.49 5.52
N ALA A 225 -17.12 -14.54 6.26
CA ALA A 225 -18.19 -15.53 6.06
C ALA A 225 -18.97 -15.31 4.76
N GLU A 226 -19.17 -14.04 4.36
CA GLU A 226 -19.88 -13.66 3.13
C GLU A 226 -19.05 -14.00 1.88
N LEU A 227 -17.78 -13.58 1.85
CA LEU A 227 -16.97 -13.66 0.64
C LEU A 227 -16.45 -15.08 0.35
N LYS A 228 -16.24 -15.91 1.39
CA LYS A 228 -15.79 -17.30 1.26
C LYS A 228 -14.56 -17.48 0.36
N LEU A 229 -13.65 -16.51 0.37
CA LEU A 229 -12.42 -16.56 -0.42
C LEU A 229 -11.48 -17.64 0.12
N GLU A 230 -10.84 -18.36 -0.79
CA GLU A 230 -9.77 -19.30 -0.45
C GLU A 230 -8.63 -18.54 0.26
N GLU A 231 -8.26 -19.00 1.46
CA GLU A 231 -7.27 -18.34 2.34
C GLU A 231 -7.59 -16.86 2.66
N GLY A 232 -8.88 -16.49 2.64
CA GLY A 232 -9.34 -15.12 2.87
C GLY A 232 -8.81 -14.51 4.17
N LYS A 233 -8.12 -13.38 4.06
CA LYS A 233 -7.62 -12.58 5.19
C LYS A 233 -8.05 -11.13 5.03
N VAL A 234 -8.49 -10.51 6.12
CA VAL A 234 -8.81 -9.08 6.10
C VAL A 234 -7.51 -8.29 5.94
N ALA A 235 -7.46 -7.47 4.89
CA ALA A 235 -6.31 -6.62 4.59
C ALA A 235 -6.42 -5.27 5.32
N VAL A 236 -7.60 -4.66 5.26
CA VAL A 236 -7.88 -3.35 5.86
C VAL A 236 -9.38 -3.20 6.13
N VAL A 237 -9.72 -2.48 7.21
CA VAL A 237 -11.06 -2.00 7.51
C VAL A 237 -11.06 -0.48 7.39
N VAL A 238 -11.83 0.07 6.46
CA VAL A 238 -11.89 1.52 6.22
C VAL A 238 -13.23 2.06 6.71
N LEU A 239 -13.20 3.14 7.49
CA LEU A 239 -14.36 3.94 7.85
C LEU A 239 -14.29 5.27 7.12
N GLU A 240 -15.28 5.55 6.29
CA GLU A 240 -15.34 6.77 5.51
C GLU A 240 -16.80 7.15 5.20
N ARG A 241 -17.02 8.38 4.74
CA ARG A 241 -18.29 8.77 4.15
C ARG A 241 -18.18 8.69 2.63
N GLU A 242 -19.07 7.92 2.01
CA GLU A 242 -19.07 7.78 0.55
C GLU A 242 -19.70 9.01 -0.14
N GLY A 243 -18.92 9.66 -1.02
CA GLY A 243 -19.41 10.58 -2.06
C GLY A 243 -19.90 11.97 -1.59
N GLN A 244 -20.50 12.69 -2.54
CA GLN A 244 -21.10 14.02 -2.33
C GLN A 244 -22.49 13.86 -1.71
N GLY A 245 -22.61 14.06 -0.39
CA GLY A 245 -23.92 14.10 0.26
C GLY A 245 -23.88 13.88 1.77
N LYS A 246 -25.08 13.95 2.39
CA LYS A 246 -25.30 13.69 3.82
C LYS A 246 -25.39 12.20 4.14
N ARG A 247 -24.59 11.35 3.48
CA ARG A 247 -24.60 9.91 3.74
C ARG A 247 -23.99 9.62 5.12
N GLU A 248 -24.51 8.62 5.80
CA GLU A 248 -23.88 8.11 7.00
C GLU A 248 -22.51 7.48 6.65
N PRO A 249 -21.53 7.54 7.56
CA PRO A 249 -20.27 6.85 7.36
C PRO A 249 -20.51 5.33 7.29
N ILE A 250 -19.67 4.66 6.51
CA ILE A 250 -19.75 3.22 6.24
C ILE A 250 -18.43 2.55 6.58
N TRP A 251 -18.51 1.28 6.99
CA TRP A 251 -17.35 0.40 7.13
C TRP A 251 -17.16 -0.37 5.82
N ARG A 252 -15.97 -0.33 5.24
CA ARG A 252 -15.55 -1.19 4.14
C ARG A 252 -14.54 -2.21 4.65
N VAL A 253 -14.87 -3.49 4.58
CA VAL A 253 -13.96 -4.58 4.95
C VAL A 253 -13.41 -5.20 3.67
N ILE A 254 -12.11 -4.99 3.44
CA ILE A 254 -11.40 -5.51 2.26
C ILE A 254 -10.73 -6.83 2.65
N VAL A 255 -11.05 -7.89 1.93
CA VAL A 255 -10.54 -9.25 2.15
C VAL A 255 -9.76 -9.70 0.93
N ASN A 256 -8.53 -10.16 1.15
CA ASN A 256 -7.70 -10.75 0.10
C ASN A 256 -7.69 -12.27 0.26
N GLY A 257 -7.91 -12.98 -0.84
CA GLY A 257 -7.71 -14.42 -0.96
C GLY A 257 -6.47 -14.74 -1.79
N SER A 258 -6.21 -16.04 -1.99
CA SER A 258 -5.08 -16.51 -2.80
C SER A 258 -5.26 -16.26 -4.31
N ARG A 259 -6.52 -16.15 -4.78
CA ARG A 259 -6.88 -15.99 -6.20
C ARG A 259 -7.72 -14.76 -6.50
N ASP A 260 -8.59 -14.41 -5.56
CA ASP A 260 -9.58 -13.35 -5.70
C ASP A 260 -9.52 -12.41 -4.49
N ASN A 261 -10.09 -11.21 -4.62
CA ASN A 261 -10.27 -10.26 -3.52
C ASN A 261 -11.75 -9.86 -3.46
N GLY A 262 -12.19 -9.35 -2.33
CA GLY A 262 -13.56 -8.88 -2.20
C GLY A 262 -13.70 -7.79 -1.15
N VAL A 263 -14.80 -7.04 -1.26
CA VAL A 263 -15.14 -5.96 -0.35
C VAL A 263 -16.56 -6.16 0.14
N VAL A 264 -16.77 -6.12 1.45
CA VAL A 264 -18.12 -6.04 2.03
C VAL A 264 -18.26 -4.70 2.72
N GLU A 265 -19.35 -4.02 2.44
CA GLU A 265 -19.68 -2.77 3.09
C GLU A 265 -20.77 -2.93 4.13
N PHE A 266 -20.65 -2.17 5.21
CA PHE A 266 -21.58 -2.13 6.32
C PHE A 266 -21.91 -0.69 6.70
N SER A 267 -23.10 -0.46 7.25
CA SER A 267 -23.46 0.81 7.89
C SER A 267 -22.57 1.06 9.11
N ALA A 268 -22.55 2.29 9.64
CA ALA A 268 -21.84 2.60 10.88
C ALA A 268 -22.23 1.70 12.07
N ALA A 269 -23.47 1.19 12.09
CA ALA A 269 -23.98 0.24 13.09
C ALA A 269 -23.57 -1.23 12.83
N GLY A 270 -22.92 -1.50 11.69
CA GLY A 270 -22.44 -2.82 11.29
C GLY A 270 -23.46 -3.68 10.56
N GLU A 271 -24.50 -3.08 9.97
CA GLU A 271 -25.47 -3.79 9.12
C GLU A 271 -24.93 -3.91 7.70
N LYS A 272 -25.02 -5.08 7.08
CA LYS A 272 -24.50 -5.29 5.71
C LYS A 272 -25.27 -4.43 4.70
N LEU A 273 -24.54 -3.72 3.84
CA LEU A 273 -25.09 -2.89 2.77
C LEU A 273 -24.91 -3.56 1.40
N ARG A 274 -23.67 -3.93 1.05
CA ARG A 274 -23.33 -4.46 -0.28
C ARG A 274 -22.06 -5.31 -0.25
N THR A 275 -21.91 -6.14 -1.27
CA THR A 275 -20.76 -7.04 -1.48
C THR A 275 -20.22 -6.82 -2.89
N PHE A 276 -18.90 -6.75 -3.03
CA PHE A 276 -18.17 -6.66 -4.28
C PHE A 276 -17.15 -7.80 -4.35
N GLN A 277 -17.09 -8.50 -5.47
CA GLN A 277 -16.14 -9.56 -5.80
C GLN A 277 -15.61 -9.36 -7.20
#